data_AF-A0A8J7TH78-F1
#
_entry.id   AF-A0A8J7TH78-F1
#
_cell.length_a   1.000
_cell.length_b   1.000
_cell.length_c   1.000
_cell.angle_alpha   90.00
_cell.angle_beta   90.00
_cell.angle_gamma   90.00
#
_symmetry.space_group_name_H-M   'P 1'
#
loop_
_entity.id
_entity.type
_entity.pdbx_description
1 polymer ?
#
loop_
_entity_poly.entity_id
_entity_poly.type
_entity_poly.pdbx_seq_one_letter_code
_entity_poly.pdbx_strand_id
1 'polypeptide(L)'
;NQVSPCFQGFNCNVSKDGKMFWESTTGDAFTYKMNYKDGSLVIKTKGFYFIYSKICFSELHYRTTDKATFKHGIYKLTQTYPADLELMSSESYHRRNDREEMFDNSFLGGIYYLTEGDQIFVKVNECKLIQMQSTSQNFFGAFLI
;
A
#
# COMPACT_ATOMS: atom_id res chain seq x y z
N ASN A 1 -20.23 6.74 -14.94
CA ASN A 1 -19.62 7.35 -13.75
C ASN A 1 -18.97 6.26 -12.91
N GLN A 2 -17.72 5.91 -13.23
CA GLN A 2 -16.88 4.99 -12.43
C GLN A 2 -16.41 5.74 -11.19
N VAL A 3 -16.76 5.25 -10.02
CA VAL A 3 -16.33 5.80 -8.73
C VAL A 3 -15.37 4.73 -8.15
N SER A 4 -14.10 5.11 -7.98
CA SER A 4 -12.98 4.21 -7.67
C SER A 4 -12.66 4.17 -6.17
N PRO A 5 -12.65 2.99 -5.52
CA PRO A 5 -12.29 2.85 -4.10
C PRO A 5 -11.02 3.60 -3.72
N CYS A 6 -11.16 4.55 -2.80
CA CYS A 6 -10.05 5.13 -2.06
C CYS A 6 -10.04 4.48 -0.69
N PHE A 7 -8.88 4.14 -0.14
CA PHE A 7 -8.74 3.76 1.26
C PHE A 7 -7.77 4.74 1.92
N GLN A 8 -8.14 5.19 3.12
CA GLN A 8 -7.40 6.21 3.85
C GLN A 8 -6.64 5.56 5.02
N GLY A 9 -5.39 5.92 5.24
CA GLY A 9 -4.67 5.46 6.43
C GLY A 9 -5.05 6.32 7.64
N PHE A 10 -5.81 5.78 8.60
CA PHE A 10 -6.09 6.49 9.88
C PHE A 10 -5.33 5.90 11.08
N ASN A 11 -4.71 4.72 10.94
CA ASN A 11 -3.78 4.14 11.90
C ASN A 11 -2.86 3.13 11.19
N CYS A 12 -1.55 3.18 11.46
CA CYS A 12 -0.59 2.19 10.94
C CYS A 12 -0.75 0.85 11.67
N ASN A 13 -1.87 0.17 11.46
CA ASN A 13 -1.94 -1.25 11.78
C ASN A 13 -1.22 -1.95 10.64
N VAL A 14 -0.11 -2.58 10.97
CA VAL A 14 0.64 -3.44 10.04
C VAL A 14 0.84 -4.78 10.70
N SER A 15 0.59 -5.83 9.94
CA SER A 15 0.85 -7.20 10.41
C SER A 15 2.34 -7.45 10.61
N LYS A 16 2.69 -8.55 11.27
CA LYS A 16 4.10 -8.94 11.48
C LYS A 16 4.89 -9.12 10.17
N ASP A 17 4.21 -9.42 9.07
CA ASP A 17 4.78 -9.60 7.73
C ASP A 17 4.69 -8.33 6.85
N GLY A 18 4.40 -7.18 7.44
CA GLY A 18 4.46 -5.88 6.74
C GLY A 18 3.19 -5.48 6.00
N LYS A 19 2.09 -6.26 6.07
CA LYS A 19 0.83 -5.96 5.39
C LYS A 19 0.09 -4.81 6.06
N MET A 20 -0.24 -3.79 5.26
CA MET A 20 -0.97 -2.62 5.74
C MET A 20 -2.47 -2.86 5.84
N PHE A 21 -3.05 -2.34 6.91
CA PHE A 21 -4.49 -2.21 7.07
C PHE A 21 -4.91 -0.76 6.80
N TRP A 22 -6.05 -0.62 6.13
CA TRP A 22 -6.60 0.64 5.66
C TRP A 22 -8.00 0.87 6.22
N GLU A 23 -8.37 2.14 6.40
CA GLU A 23 -9.76 2.54 6.62
C GLU A 23 -10.54 2.44 5.31
N SER A 24 -11.75 1.87 5.38
CA SER A 24 -12.54 1.45 4.22
C SER A 24 -13.97 2.01 4.20
N THR A 25 -14.38 2.69 5.26
CA THR A 25 -15.79 3.08 5.49
C THR A 25 -15.98 4.52 5.95
N THR A 26 -14.92 5.22 6.38
CA THR A 26 -15.00 6.60 6.88
C THR A 26 -14.19 7.57 6.00
N GLY A 27 -14.53 8.86 6.04
CA GLY A 27 -13.88 9.88 5.20
C GLY A 27 -14.24 9.72 3.71
N ASP A 28 -13.25 9.88 2.83
CA ASP A 28 -13.43 9.60 1.39
C ASP A 28 -13.18 8.13 1.04
N ALA A 29 -13.05 7.26 2.06
CA ALA A 29 -12.85 5.84 1.83
C ALA A 29 -14.17 5.17 1.43
N PHE A 30 -14.14 4.38 0.36
CA PHE A 30 -15.32 3.59 -0.04
C PHE A 30 -14.91 2.36 -0.83
N THR A 31 -15.83 1.40 -0.93
CA THR A 31 -15.68 0.23 -1.79
C THR A 31 -16.81 0.18 -2.81
N TYR A 32 -16.47 -0.12 -4.06
CA TYR A 32 -17.45 -0.27 -5.15
C TYR A 32 -17.02 -1.43 -6.04
N LYS A 33 -17.89 -2.44 -6.17
CA LYS A 33 -17.64 -3.68 -6.94
C LYS A 33 -16.36 -4.46 -6.53
N MET A 34 -15.86 -4.20 -5.34
CA MET A 34 -14.79 -4.94 -4.66
C MET A 34 -15.15 -5.00 -3.18
N ASN A 35 -14.72 -6.04 -2.49
CA ASN A 35 -14.85 -6.09 -1.03
C ASN A 35 -13.51 -5.71 -0.39
N TYR A 36 -13.56 -5.26 0.86
CA TYR A 36 -12.37 -5.11 1.69
C TYR A 36 -12.37 -6.16 2.80
N LYS A 37 -11.26 -6.89 2.95
CA LYS A 37 -11.10 -7.93 3.97
C LYS A 37 -9.63 -8.01 4.41
N ASP A 38 -9.40 -7.88 5.71
CA ASP A 38 -8.11 -8.10 6.37
C ASP A 38 -6.94 -7.39 5.68
N GLY A 39 -7.09 -6.10 5.32
CA GLY A 39 -6.05 -5.33 4.62
C GLY A 39 -6.01 -5.51 3.11
N SER A 40 -6.96 -6.23 2.52
CA SER A 40 -6.95 -6.57 1.09
C SER A 40 -8.22 -6.13 0.37
N LEU A 41 -8.04 -5.71 -0.87
CA LEU A 41 -9.08 -5.58 -1.88
C LEU A 41 -9.37 -6.95 -2.50
N VAL A 42 -10.59 -7.45 -2.34
CA VAL A 42 -11.06 -8.72 -2.89
C VAL A 42 -11.82 -8.47 -4.17
N ILE A 43 -11.31 -9.02 -5.27
CA ILE A 43 -11.85 -8.85 -6.62
C ILE A 43 -13.16 -9.64 -6.77
N LYS A 44 -14.20 -8.98 -7.27
CA LYS A 44 -15.52 -9.56 -7.54
C LYS A 44 -15.83 -9.75 -9.02
N THR A 45 -15.06 -9.12 -9.90
CA THR A 45 -15.29 -9.18 -11.34
C THR A 45 -13.95 -9.37 -12.01
N LYS A 46 -13.83 -10.39 -12.87
CA LYS A 46 -12.59 -10.59 -13.63
C LYS A 46 -12.36 -9.42 -14.61
N GLY A 47 -11.12 -9.02 -14.82
CA GLY A 47 -10.78 -7.99 -15.79
C GLY A 47 -9.44 -7.31 -15.53
N PHE A 48 -9.19 -6.22 -16.28
CA PHE A 48 -8.00 -5.40 -16.10
C PHE A 48 -8.28 -4.32 -15.04
N TYR A 49 -7.47 -4.31 -14.00
CA TYR A 49 -7.55 -3.34 -12.92
C TYR A 49 -6.35 -2.41 -12.97
N PHE A 50 -6.61 -1.11 -12.91
CA PHE A 50 -5.57 -0.16 -12.52
C PHE A 50 -5.48 -0.17 -11.00
N ILE A 51 -4.31 -0.50 -10.47
CA ILE A 51 -4.03 -0.58 -9.03
C ILE A 51 -3.04 0.53 -8.70
N TYR A 52 -3.25 1.25 -7.60
CA TYR A 52 -2.38 2.33 -7.17
C TYR A 52 -2.21 2.39 -5.66
N SER A 53 -1.07 2.90 -5.22
CA SER A 53 -0.77 3.14 -3.81
C SER A 53 0.21 4.30 -3.66
N LYS A 54 0.02 5.12 -2.63
CA LYS A 54 0.98 6.14 -2.20
C LYS A 54 1.28 5.94 -0.73
N ILE A 55 2.58 6.01 -0.38
CA ILE A 55 3.04 6.01 1.01
C ILE A 55 4.02 7.18 1.21
N CYS A 56 3.77 8.00 2.23
CA CYS A 56 4.72 9.03 2.70
C CYS A 56 5.47 8.50 3.93
N PHE A 57 6.79 8.67 3.96
CA PHE A 57 7.64 8.17 5.03
C PHE A 57 8.76 9.16 5.38
N SER A 58 9.33 9.02 6.57
CA SER A 58 10.44 9.84 7.06
C SER A 58 11.36 9.06 7.97
N GLU A 59 12.62 9.45 8.03
CA GLU A 59 13.64 8.77 8.84
C GLU A 59 13.85 9.35 10.24
N LEU A 60 12.92 10.17 10.75
CA LEU A 60 13.05 10.88 12.04
C LEU A 60 13.41 9.99 13.25
N HIS A 61 13.10 8.69 13.20
CA HIS A 61 13.16 7.80 14.37
C HIS A 61 14.31 6.78 14.33
N TYR A 62 15.18 6.79 13.32
CA TYR A 62 16.27 5.81 13.23
C TYR A 62 17.47 6.27 14.08
N ARG A 63 17.77 5.53 15.16
CA ARG A 63 18.88 5.84 16.09
C ARG A 63 20.23 5.24 15.68
N THR A 64 20.30 4.42 14.62
CA THR A 64 21.53 3.69 14.27
C THR A 64 22.17 4.21 12.99
N THR A 65 23.46 3.88 12.83
CA THR A 65 24.31 4.18 11.65
C THR A 65 24.03 3.26 10.46
N ASP A 66 22.97 2.45 10.51
CA ASP A 66 22.68 1.46 9.48
C ASP A 66 22.00 2.12 8.27
N LYS A 67 22.25 1.58 7.08
CA LYS A 67 21.53 1.97 5.87
C LYS A 67 20.04 1.72 6.08
N ALA A 68 19.25 2.77 6.11
CA ALA A 68 17.80 2.63 6.10
C ALA A 68 17.34 2.33 4.68
N THR A 69 16.58 1.24 4.54
CA THR A 69 15.91 0.88 3.29
C THR A 69 14.41 0.91 3.54
N PHE A 70 13.68 1.64 2.71
CA PHE A 70 12.22 1.61 2.73
C PHE A 70 11.71 0.90 1.47
N LYS A 71 10.95 -0.18 1.66
CA LYS A 71 10.28 -0.92 0.59
C LYS A 71 8.79 -0.72 0.69
N HIS A 72 8.19 -0.27 -0.39
CA HIS A 72 6.75 -0.20 -0.61
C HIS A 72 6.40 -1.13 -1.76
N GLY A 73 5.46 -2.05 -1.57
CA GLY A 73 5.06 -2.99 -2.62
C GLY A 73 3.57 -3.31 -2.59
N ILE A 74 3.04 -3.62 -3.78
CA ILE A 74 1.69 -4.13 -3.99
C ILE A 74 1.80 -5.62 -4.32
N TYR A 75 1.01 -6.42 -3.65
CA TYR A 75 1.03 -7.88 -3.71
C TYR A 75 -0.34 -8.44 -4.04
N LYS A 76 -0.34 -9.65 -4.59
CA LYS A 76 -1.53 -10.44 -4.91
C LYS A 76 -1.47 -11.80 -4.21
N LEU A 77 -2.57 -12.17 -3.56
CA LEU A 77 -2.84 -13.55 -3.15
C LEU A 77 -3.91 -14.14 -4.09
N THR A 78 -3.65 -15.32 -4.62
CA THR A 78 -4.52 -16.02 -5.58
C THR A 78 -4.57 -17.50 -5.24
N GLN A 79 -5.67 -18.18 -5.58
CA GLN A 79 -5.82 -19.62 -5.31
C GLN A 79 -4.83 -20.49 -6.10
N THR A 80 -4.31 -19.97 -7.20
CA THR A 80 -3.41 -20.69 -8.11
C THR A 80 -1.96 -20.71 -7.65
N TYR A 81 -1.60 -19.93 -6.62
CA TYR A 81 -0.22 -19.82 -6.15
C TYR A 81 -0.18 -19.69 -4.61
N PRO A 82 0.62 -20.52 -3.90
CA PRO A 82 0.52 -20.65 -2.45
C PRO A 82 1.24 -19.54 -1.65
N ALA A 83 1.77 -18.52 -2.32
CA ALA A 83 2.50 -17.43 -1.70
C ALA A 83 2.10 -16.06 -2.27
N ASP A 84 2.55 -15.00 -1.63
CA ASP A 84 2.29 -13.64 -2.08
C ASP A 84 3.06 -13.37 -3.38
N LEU A 85 2.34 -12.92 -4.41
CA LEU A 85 2.92 -12.51 -5.69
C LEU A 85 3.14 -11.00 -5.68
N GLU A 86 4.39 -10.56 -5.73
CA GLU A 86 4.75 -9.15 -5.87
C GLU A 86 4.37 -8.65 -7.27
N LEU A 87 3.42 -7.70 -7.34
CA LEU A 87 2.98 -7.12 -8.61
C LEU A 87 3.88 -5.96 -9.03
N MET A 88 4.19 -5.07 -8.09
CA MET A 88 5.06 -3.92 -8.28
C MET A 88 5.62 -3.45 -6.93
N SER A 89 6.80 -2.87 -6.95
CA SER A 89 7.43 -2.31 -5.75
C SER A 89 8.37 -1.16 -6.06
N SER A 90 8.69 -0.41 -5.01
CA SER A 90 9.67 0.67 -4.97
C SER A 90 10.54 0.44 -3.75
N GLU A 91 11.86 0.57 -3.93
CA GLU A 91 12.84 0.49 -2.85
C GLU A 91 13.66 1.78 -2.83
N SER A 92 13.66 2.45 -1.68
CA SER A 92 14.46 3.64 -1.44
C SER A 92 15.61 3.32 -0.49
N TYR A 93 16.80 3.77 -0.85
CA TYR A 93 18.04 3.57 -0.10
C TYR A 93 18.56 4.92 0.38
N HIS A 94 18.65 5.12 1.69
CA HIS A 94 19.12 6.37 2.25
C HIS A 94 20.41 6.14 3.03
N ARG A 95 21.37 7.05 2.84
CA ARG A 95 22.61 7.13 3.62
C ARG A 95 22.56 8.39 4.44
N ARG A 96 22.69 8.25 5.75
CA ARG A 96 22.71 9.40 6.66
C ARG A 96 24.04 10.16 6.51
N ASN A 97 24.07 11.17 5.64
CA ASN A 97 25.16 12.14 5.61
C ASN A 97 24.74 13.58 5.90
N ASP A 98 23.45 13.92 5.86
CA ASP A 98 23.00 15.29 6.15
C ASP A 98 22.02 15.35 7.31
N ARG A 99 22.19 16.38 8.14
CA ARG A 99 21.48 16.61 9.41
C ARG A 99 20.04 17.07 9.23
N GLU A 100 19.42 16.80 8.08
CA GLU A 100 18.09 17.28 7.73
C GLU A 100 17.06 16.16 7.86
N GLU A 101 15.88 16.52 8.37
CA GLU A 101 14.71 15.65 8.40
C GLU A 101 14.34 15.30 6.97
N MET A 102 14.60 14.05 6.57
CA MET A 102 14.27 13.60 5.23
C MET A 102 12.84 13.05 5.21
N PHE A 103 11.98 13.75 4.46
CA PHE A 103 10.64 13.33 4.10
C PHE A 103 10.64 12.89 2.64
N ASP A 104 10.13 11.68 2.38
CA ASP A 104 10.03 11.14 1.04
C ASP A 104 8.66 10.45 0.85
N ASN A 105 8.33 10.12 -0.40
CA ASN A 105 7.13 9.37 -0.71
C ASN A 105 7.35 8.42 -1.88
N SER A 106 6.61 7.31 -1.86
CA SER A 106 6.59 6.33 -2.93
C SER A 106 5.18 6.25 -3.50
N PHE A 107 5.06 6.41 -4.81
CA PHE A 107 3.83 6.17 -5.56
C PHE A 107 4.02 4.98 -6.52
N LEU A 108 3.08 4.05 -6.49
CA LEU A 108 3.02 2.88 -7.37
C LEU A 108 1.70 2.90 -8.13
N GLY A 109 1.75 2.55 -9.42
CA GLY A 109 0.58 2.49 -10.28
C GLY A 109 0.81 1.58 -11.48
N GLY A 110 -0.15 0.69 -11.77
CA GLY A 110 -0.05 -0.21 -12.92
C GLY A 110 -1.33 -1.00 -13.21
N ILE A 111 -1.40 -1.57 -14.42
CA ILE A 111 -2.55 -2.34 -14.90
C ILE A 111 -2.26 -3.85 -14.80
N TYR A 112 -3.16 -4.59 -14.16
CA TYR A 112 -3.02 -6.04 -13.98
C TYR A 112 -4.32 -6.76 -14.30
N TYR A 113 -4.22 -7.93 -14.93
CA TYR A 113 -5.36 -8.81 -15.11
C TYR A 113 -5.61 -9.61 -13.83
N LEU A 114 -6.82 -9.48 -13.28
CA LEU A 114 -7.24 -10.11 -12.04
C LEU A 114 -8.48 -10.97 -12.24
N THR A 115 -8.56 -12.03 -11.46
CA THR A 115 -9.67 -12.98 -11.44
C THR A 115 -10.50 -12.82 -10.17
N GLU A 116 -11.74 -13.32 -10.19
CA GLU A 116 -12.61 -13.28 -9.02
C GLU A 116 -11.97 -14.05 -7.85
N GLY A 117 -11.98 -13.43 -6.66
CA GLY A 117 -11.37 -13.98 -5.46
C GLY A 117 -9.89 -13.64 -5.28
N ASP A 118 -9.21 -13.08 -6.29
CA ASP A 118 -7.88 -12.50 -6.10
C ASP A 118 -7.94 -11.41 -5.01
N GLN A 119 -6.91 -11.36 -4.16
CA GLN A 119 -6.78 -10.38 -3.09
C GLN A 119 -5.56 -9.52 -3.33
N ILE A 120 -5.75 -8.21 -3.37
CA ILE A 120 -4.68 -7.22 -3.58
C ILE A 120 -4.43 -6.45 -2.30
N PHE A 121 -3.18 -6.30 -1.90
CA PHE A 121 -2.81 -5.61 -0.66
C PHE A 121 -1.44 -4.95 -0.76
N VAL A 122 -1.16 -4.05 0.18
CA VAL A 122 0.11 -3.31 0.26
C VAL A 122 0.96 -3.90 1.37
N LYS A 123 2.27 -4.06 1.12
CA LYS A 123 3.27 -4.33 2.16
C LYS A 123 4.33 -3.24 2.22
N VAL A 124 4.81 -3.01 3.44
CA VAL A 124 5.96 -2.17 3.77
C VAL A 124 6.91 -2.93 4.68
N ASN A 125 8.21 -2.67 4.59
CA ASN A 125 9.21 -3.34 5.43
C ASN A 125 9.42 -2.67 6.79
N GLU A 126 9.15 -1.37 6.93
CA GLU A 126 9.29 -0.64 8.19
C GLU A 126 8.18 0.40 8.37
N CYS A 127 7.30 0.12 9.32
CA CYS A 127 6.07 0.88 9.54
C CYS A 127 6.29 2.12 10.38
N LYS A 128 7.35 2.12 11.22
CA LYS A 128 7.72 3.24 12.08
C LYS A 128 8.15 4.48 11.30
N LEU A 129 8.50 4.30 10.02
CA LEU A 129 8.90 5.38 9.13
C LEU A 129 7.69 6.08 8.49
N ILE A 130 6.50 5.47 8.47
CA ILE A 130 5.35 6.03 7.76
C ILE A 130 4.77 7.23 8.51
N GLN A 131 4.56 8.32 7.77
CA GLN A 131 3.95 9.54 8.28
C GLN A 131 2.42 9.44 8.24
N MET A 132 1.77 9.44 9.39
CA MET A 132 0.32 9.19 9.53
C MET A 132 -0.52 10.44 9.77
N GLN A 133 0.02 11.63 9.47
CA GLN A 133 -0.61 12.90 9.86
C GLN A 133 -1.81 13.28 8.97
N SER A 134 -1.91 12.73 7.75
CA SER A 134 -3.03 13.02 6.85
C SER A 134 -3.41 11.84 5.97
N THR A 135 -4.72 11.65 5.77
CA THR A 135 -5.30 10.65 4.87
C THR A 135 -4.94 10.88 3.40
N SER A 136 -4.55 12.11 3.02
CA SER A 136 -4.08 12.45 1.68
C SER A 136 -2.65 11.99 1.38
N GLN A 137 -1.89 11.63 2.42
CA GLN A 137 -0.49 11.24 2.30
C GLN A 137 -0.33 9.75 2.02
N ASN A 138 -1.24 8.92 2.55
CA ASN A 138 -1.18 7.47 2.39
C ASN A 138 -2.53 6.94 1.92
N PHE A 139 -2.54 6.29 0.78
CA PHE A 139 -3.74 5.70 0.22
C PHE A 139 -3.41 4.49 -0.65
N PHE A 140 -4.39 3.61 -0.77
CA PHE A 140 -4.37 2.45 -1.66
C PHE A 140 -5.72 2.38 -2.36
N GLY A 141 -5.73 1.87 -3.59
CA GLY A 141 -6.96 1.71 -4.34
C GLY A 141 -6.78 0.92 -5.62
N ALA A 142 -7.91 0.57 -6.22
CA ALA A 142 -7.94 -0.02 -7.55
C ALA A 142 -9.26 0.31 -8.23
N PHE A 143 -9.32 0.22 -9.56
CA PHE A 143 -10.58 0.23 -10.30
C PHE A 143 -10.47 -0.64 -11.56
N LEU A 144 -11.61 -1.25 -11.91
CA LEU A 144 -11.76 -2.00 -13.16
C LEU A 144 -11.81 -1.02 -14.33
N ILE A 145 -11.01 -1.28 -15.36
CA ILE A 145 -10.98 -0.52 -16.63
C ILE A 145 -12.10 -0.98 -17.54
#